data_AF-A0AAN7WGJ8-F1
#
_entry.id   AF-A0AAN7WGJ8-F1
#
_cell.length_a   1.000
_cell.length_b   1.000
_cell.length_c   1.000
_cell.angle_alpha   90.00
_cell.angle_beta   90.00
_cell.angle_gamma   90.00
#
_symmetry.space_group_name_H-M   'P 1'
#
loop_
_entity.id
_entity.type
_entity.pdbx_description
1 polymer ?
#
loop_
_entity_poly.entity_id
_entity_poly.type
_entity_poly.pdbx_seq_one_letter_code
_entity_poly.pdbx_strand_id
1 'polypeptide(L)'
;MARPTDAIKRMHQQAEAELAQAKSVLRFASQELRDLSAKVATAQANVEAMELHDDQDDLLRAQSARDEAEASQSEATERVHHAKEKADAVEKRLIAVVNELYQAETRQATAEKTRWVREAEARWTAEEEARQAAEAQKLKARQFAAACQAEEVRKAETLRAAGKQDREKRKEAIREESRRRQEAYQRQQQAKQQREESNKRRRSFEDFLAAWPPPPVRAMREKAQHFHDACAALEDKSQMRSFPEPPYEPCLKPGCLATEKTRALKACRCNIEKCFLGRPKATLKTDRVDFHPDKFSKVPEDVREHIQLAAKEVFSVVQDMYINA
;
A
#
# COMPACT_ATOMS: atom_id res chain seq x y z
N MET A 1 18.13 37.55 -12.88
CA MET A 1 17.44 38.80 -13.28
C MET A 1 16.74 39.35 -12.07
N ALA A 2 17.00 40.59 -11.66
CA ALA A 2 16.31 41.22 -10.52
C ALA A 2 14.82 41.35 -10.81
N ARG A 3 13.95 41.22 -9.80
CA ARG A 3 12.50 41.33 -10.02
C ARG A 3 12.19 42.80 -10.36
N PRO A 4 11.26 43.08 -11.29
CA PRO A 4 10.86 44.46 -11.61
C PRO A 4 10.49 45.30 -10.38
N THR A 5 9.97 44.67 -9.33
CA THR A 5 9.64 45.29 -8.05
C THR A 5 10.86 45.79 -7.27
N ASP A 6 12.05 45.20 -7.44
CA ASP A 6 13.28 45.61 -6.74
C ASP A 6 13.82 46.96 -7.25
N ALA A 7 13.58 47.29 -8.52
CA ALA A 7 13.94 48.59 -9.08
C ALA A 7 13.03 49.69 -8.51
N ILE A 8 11.72 49.46 -8.50
CA ILE A 8 10.75 50.45 -8.01
C ILE A 8 10.90 50.66 -6.49
N LYS A 9 11.23 49.61 -5.71
CA LYS A 9 11.54 49.74 -4.28
C LYS A 9 12.75 50.63 -4.00
N ARG A 10 13.79 50.55 -4.84
CA ARG A 10 14.95 51.45 -4.74
C ARG A 10 14.57 52.88 -5.09
N MET A 11 13.74 53.09 -6.10
CA MET A 11 13.20 54.43 -6.42
C MET A 11 12.37 55.00 -5.27
N HIS A 12 11.58 54.19 -4.58
CA HIS A 12 10.83 54.61 -3.39
C HIS A 12 11.75 55.05 -2.26
N GLN A 13 12.74 54.22 -1.90
CA GLN A 13 13.72 54.55 -0.87
C GLN A 13 14.50 55.84 -1.19
N GLN A 14 14.87 56.03 -2.46
CA GLN A 14 15.51 57.27 -2.90
C GLN A 14 14.57 58.47 -2.77
N ALA A 15 13.30 58.35 -3.19
CA ALA A 15 12.31 59.42 -3.07
C ALA A 15 12.00 59.78 -1.61
N GLU A 16 11.96 58.79 -0.70
CA GLU A 16 11.82 59.02 0.74
C GLU A 16 13.01 59.80 1.32
N ALA A 17 14.24 59.43 0.91
CA ALA A 17 15.44 60.13 1.31
C ALA A 17 15.46 61.58 0.79
N GLU A 18 15.10 61.79 -0.47
CA GLU A 18 14.93 63.13 -1.06
C GLU A 18 13.88 63.96 -0.31
N LEU A 19 12.76 63.36 0.08
CA LEU A 19 11.69 64.05 0.81
C LEU A 19 12.15 64.44 2.21
N ALA A 20 12.84 63.54 2.90
CA ALA A 20 13.42 63.82 4.21
C ALA A 20 14.43 64.97 4.16
N GLN A 21 15.28 64.99 3.12
CA GLN A 21 16.21 66.08 2.87
C GLN A 21 15.48 67.40 2.59
N ALA A 22 14.48 67.40 1.69
CA ALA A 22 13.70 68.59 1.35
C ALA A 22 12.96 69.17 2.58
N LYS A 23 12.34 68.31 3.40
CA LYS A 23 11.69 68.73 4.66
C LYS A 23 12.69 69.30 5.66
N SER A 24 13.92 68.79 5.71
CA SER A 24 14.98 69.35 6.54
C SER A 24 15.37 70.77 6.09
N VAL A 25 15.54 70.97 4.78
CA VAL A 25 15.83 72.30 4.20
C VAL A 25 14.69 73.28 4.48
N LEU A 26 13.44 72.86 4.30
CA LEU A 26 12.27 73.68 4.61
C LEU A 26 12.23 74.09 6.08
N ARG A 27 12.45 73.14 7.02
CA ARG A 27 12.50 73.44 8.46
C ARG A 27 13.57 74.48 8.81
N PHE A 28 14.75 74.35 8.21
CA PHE A 28 15.85 75.30 8.43
C PHE A 28 15.50 76.69 7.89
N ALA A 29 15.02 76.79 6.64
CA ALA A 29 14.60 78.05 6.03
C ALA A 29 13.46 78.73 6.84
N SER A 30 12.50 77.95 7.35
CA SER A 30 11.43 78.46 8.21
C SER A 30 11.90 78.91 9.59
N GLN A 31 12.99 78.34 10.12
CA GLN A 31 13.61 78.85 11.35
C GLN A 31 14.32 80.19 11.08
N GLU A 32 15.12 80.26 10.00
CA GLU A 32 15.81 81.48 9.59
C GLU A 32 14.84 82.65 9.36
N LEU A 33 13.71 82.39 8.68
CA LEU A 33 12.68 83.41 8.48
C LEU A 33 12.07 83.90 9.80
N ARG A 34 11.88 83.01 10.79
CA ARG A 34 11.37 83.40 12.13
C ARG A 34 12.38 84.28 12.86
N ASP A 35 13.66 83.92 12.81
CA ASP A 35 14.74 84.68 13.44
C ASP A 35 14.89 86.07 12.78
N LEU A 36 14.80 86.15 11.44
CA LEU A 36 14.83 87.43 10.71
C LEU A 36 13.59 88.30 10.98
N SER A 37 12.40 87.69 11.09
CA SER A 37 11.18 88.41 11.46
C SER A 37 11.30 89.04 12.86
N ALA A 38 11.94 88.35 13.80
CA ALA A 38 12.22 88.91 15.12
C ALA A 38 13.23 90.08 15.06
N LYS A 39 14.23 90.01 14.17
CA LYS A 39 15.17 91.12 13.94
C LYS A 39 14.48 92.34 13.33
N VAL A 40 13.60 92.15 12.33
CA VAL A 40 12.80 93.24 11.76
C VAL A 40 11.94 93.91 12.83
N ALA A 41 11.24 93.11 13.65
CA ALA A 41 10.43 93.65 14.76
C ALA A 41 11.28 94.46 15.76
N THR A 42 12.49 93.99 16.06
CA THR A 42 13.44 94.71 16.94
C THR A 42 13.94 96.01 16.30
N ALA A 43 14.29 95.98 15.01
CA ALA A 43 14.74 97.16 14.27
C ALA A 43 13.64 98.21 14.16
N GLN A 44 12.39 97.79 13.91
CA GLN A 44 11.22 98.66 13.91
C GLN A 44 10.99 99.32 15.27
N ALA A 45 11.09 98.56 16.37
CA ALA A 45 10.99 99.13 17.73
C ALA A 45 12.12 100.13 18.03
N ASN A 46 13.34 99.91 17.52
CA ASN A 46 14.44 100.86 17.67
C ASN A 46 14.19 102.15 16.88
N VAL A 47 13.64 102.07 15.66
CA VAL A 47 13.23 103.25 14.88
C VAL A 47 12.21 104.06 15.68
N GLU A 48 11.16 103.42 16.19
CA GLU A 48 10.13 104.07 17.02
C GLU A 48 10.70 104.72 18.29
N ALA A 49 11.71 104.10 18.92
CA ALA A 49 12.39 104.67 20.07
C ALA A 49 13.27 105.89 19.71
N MET A 50 13.95 105.85 18.54
CA MET A 50 14.79 106.96 18.08
C MET A 50 13.98 108.15 17.58
N GLU A 51 12.74 107.96 17.09
CA GLU A 51 11.84 109.07 16.71
C GLU A 51 11.48 109.99 17.90
N LEU A 52 11.63 109.50 19.14
CA LEU A 52 11.42 110.29 20.36
C LEU A 52 12.65 111.13 20.76
N HIS A 53 13.79 110.90 20.12
CA HIS A 53 15.04 111.61 20.36
C HIS A 53 15.37 112.51 19.16
N ASP A 54 15.69 113.80 19.39
CA ASP A 54 15.95 114.79 18.33
C ASP A 54 17.30 114.58 17.57
N ASP A 55 17.90 113.38 17.60
CA ASP A 55 19.12 113.06 16.86
C ASP A 55 18.80 112.42 15.50
N GLN A 56 18.86 113.24 14.46
CA GLN A 56 18.50 112.87 13.11
C GLN A 56 19.44 111.81 12.50
N ASP A 57 20.72 111.77 12.90
CA ASP A 57 21.69 110.81 12.37
C ASP A 57 21.45 109.40 12.90
N ASP A 58 21.06 109.28 14.17
CA ASP A 58 20.69 108.00 14.79
C ASP A 58 19.39 107.43 14.21
N LEU A 59 18.41 108.30 13.92
CA LEU A 59 17.18 107.89 13.25
C LEU A 59 17.46 107.32 11.86
N LEU A 60 18.32 107.98 11.05
CA LEU A 60 18.69 107.50 9.73
C LEU A 60 19.42 106.15 9.78
N ARG A 61 20.31 105.96 10.77
CA ARG A 61 20.98 104.67 11.00
C ARG A 61 19.98 103.56 11.36
N ALA A 62 19.02 103.85 12.24
CA ALA A 62 17.98 102.91 12.63
C ALA A 62 17.08 102.52 11.44
N GLN A 63 16.70 103.49 10.60
CA GLN A 63 15.92 103.26 9.39
C GLN A 63 16.67 102.38 8.38
N SER A 64 17.95 102.67 8.11
CA SER A 64 18.78 101.84 7.23
C SER A 64 18.88 100.39 7.73
N ALA A 65 19.05 100.19 9.04
CA ALA A 65 19.12 98.87 9.64
C ALA A 65 17.78 98.10 9.55
N ARG A 66 16.65 98.81 9.65
CA ARG A 66 15.32 98.21 9.41
C ARG A 66 15.18 97.78 7.96
N ASP A 67 15.50 98.65 7.01
CA ASP A 67 15.33 98.37 5.59
C ASP A 67 16.22 97.18 5.14
N GLU A 68 17.45 97.08 5.67
CA GLU A 68 18.33 95.90 5.47
C GLU A 68 17.73 94.61 6.07
N ALA A 69 17.11 94.70 7.25
CA ALA A 69 16.45 93.57 7.90
C ALA A 69 15.20 93.12 7.11
N GLU A 70 14.41 94.06 6.59
CA GLU A 70 13.24 93.79 5.75
C GLU A 70 13.64 93.16 4.42
N ALA A 71 14.69 93.66 3.78
CA ALA A 71 15.25 93.04 2.57
C ALA A 71 15.70 91.59 2.83
N SER A 72 16.41 91.37 3.94
CA SER A 72 16.84 90.02 4.36
C SER A 72 15.64 89.10 4.65
N GLN A 73 14.58 89.62 5.28
CA GLN A 73 13.35 88.88 5.54
C GLN A 73 12.65 88.49 4.24
N SER A 74 12.55 89.41 3.27
CA SER A 74 11.96 89.14 1.96
C SER A 74 12.70 88.00 1.24
N GLU A 75 14.02 88.06 1.15
CA GLU A 75 14.83 86.97 0.57
C GLU A 75 14.63 85.64 1.30
N ALA A 76 14.47 85.65 2.63
CA ALA A 76 14.18 84.45 3.40
C ALA A 76 12.76 83.90 3.10
N THR A 77 11.76 84.76 2.87
CA THR A 77 10.41 84.31 2.48
C THR A 77 10.42 83.60 1.13
N GLU A 78 11.15 84.13 0.15
CA GLU A 78 11.32 83.49 -1.16
C GLU A 78 12.04 82.14 -1.04
N ARG A 79 13.08 82.05 -0.20
CA ARG A 79 13.77 80.78 0.09
C ARG A 79 12.84 79.74 0.72
N VAL A 80 11.97 80.14 1.65
CA VAL A 80 10.96 79.25 2.25
C VAL A 80 9.95 78.80 1.19
N HIS A 81 9.46 79.69 0.34
CA HIS A 81 8.52 79.35 -0.73
C HIS A 81 9.12 78.32 -1.69
N HIS A 82 10.34 78.57 -2.20
CA HIS A 82 11.06 77.64 -3.07
C HIS A 82 11.32 76.28 -2.41
N ALA A 83 11.71 76.28 -1.12
CA ALA A 83 11.92 75.05 -0.36
C ALA A 83 10.61 74.25 -0.22
N LYS A 84 9.48 74.92 -0.04
CA LYS A 84 8.16 74.30 0.04
C LYS A 84 7.75 73.70 -1.31
N GLU A 85 7.89 74.43 -2.41
CA GLU A 85 7.58 73.92 -3.75
C GLU A 85 8.40 72.68 -4.09
N LYS A 86 9.69 72.67 -3.73
CA LYS A 86 10.55 71.49 -3.87
C LYS A 86 10.06 70.31 -3.03
N ALA A 87 9.68 70.54 -1.77
CA ALA A 87 9.15 69.47 -0.91
C ALA A 87 7.85 68.88 -1.49
N ASP A 88 6.92 69.73 -1.94
CA ASP A 88 5.65 69.31 -2.55
C ASP A 88 5.88 68.53 -3.86
N ALA A 89 6.87 68.93 -4.67
CA ALA A 89 7.25 68.23 -5.89
C ALA A 89 7.85 66.84 -5.60
N VAL A 90 8.66 66.71 -4.54
CA VAL A 90 9.18 65.40 -4.12
C VAL A 90 8.06 64.52 -3.58
N GLU A 91 7.14 65.07 -2.80
CA GLU A 91 5.98 64.35 -2.26
C GLU A 91 5.07 63.81 -3.37
N LYS A 92 4.77 64.61 -4.40
CA LYS A 92 4.02 64.15 -5.59
C LYS A 92 4.73 63.01 -6.30
N ARG A 93 6.06 63.08 -6.45
CA ARG A 93 6.86 61.99 -7.04
C ARG A 93 6.79 60.71 -6.19
N LEU A 94 6.89 60.83 -4.86
CA LEU A 94 6.77 59.69 -3.95
C LEU A 94 5.40 59.01 -4.08
N ILE A 95 4.30 59.77 -4.11
CA ILE A 95 2.95 59.23 -4.31
C ILE A 95 2.85 58.46 -5.64
N ALA A 96 3.44 58.99 -6.72
CA ALA A 96 3.46 58.30 -8.00
C ALA A 96 4.22 56.96 -7.93
N VAL A 97 5.39 56.94 -7.30
CA VAL A 97 6.20 55.72 -7.12
C VAL A 97 5.47 54.68 -6.25
N VAL A 98 4.79 55.10 -5.18
CA VAL A 98 3.97 54.21 -4.34
C VAL A 98 2.82 53.58 -5.14
N ASN A 99 2.13 54.37 -5.96
CA ASN A 99 1.06 53.87 -6.82
C ASN A 99 1.59 52.86 -7.86
N GLU A 100 2.76 53.13 -8.45
CA GLU A 100 3.42 52.19 -9.36
C GLU A 100 3.82 50.88 -8.67
N LEU A 101 4.34 50.95 -7.44
CA LEU A 101 4.62 49.76 -6.62
C LEU A 101 3.38 48.91 -6.40
N TYR A 102 2.29 49.54 -5.95
CA TYR A 102 1.03 48.86 -5.70
C TYR A 102 0.47 48.18 -6.96
N GLN A 103 0.53 48.87 -8.11
CA GLN A 103 0.13 48.29 -9.38
C GLN A 103 1.04 47.13 -9.81
N ALA A 104 2.36 47.26 -9.63
CA ALA A 104 3.31 46.21 -9.96
C ALA A 104 3.08 44.95 -9.11
N GLU A 105 2.85 45.10 -7.81
CA GLU A 105 2.52 43.98 -6.90
C GLU A 105 1.19 43.33 -7.26
N THR A 106 0.16 44.12 -7.60
CA THR A 106 -1.14 43.59 -8.05
C THR A 106 -1.01 42.80 -9.37
N ARG A 107 -0.22 43.30 -10.32
CA ARG A 107 0.07 42.59 -11.58
C ARG A 107 0.84 41.29 -11.33
N GLN A 108 1.81 41.32 -10.41
CA GLN A 108 2.56 40.12 -10.05
C GLN A 108 1.63 39.08 -9.39
N ALA A 109 0.78 39.49 -8.44
CA ALA A 109 -0.16 38.61 -7.77
C ALA A 109 -1.18 37.98 -8.74
N THR A 110 -1.70 38.76 -9.69
CA THR A 110 -2.62 38.24 -10.72
C THR A 110 -1.93 37.30 -11.71
N ALA A 111 -0.68 37.58 -12.08
CA ALA A 111 0.13 36.68 -12.90
C ALA A 111 0.44 35.35 -12.18
N GLU A 112 0.83 35.40 -10.90
CA GLU A 112 1.08 34.22 -10.08
C GLU A 112 -0.19 33.37 -9.89
N LYS A 113 -1.34 34.01 -9.60
CA LYS A 113 -2.63 33.33 -9.52
C LYS A 113 -3.00 32.65 -10.84
N THR A 114 -2.84 33.34 -11.97
CA THR A 114 -3.15 32.78 -13.30
C THR A 114 -2.24 31.60 -13.62
N ARG A 115 -0.95 31.69 -13.27
CA ARG A 115 0.00 30.59 -13.42
C ARG A 115 -0.43 29.38 -12.60
N TRP A 116 -0.77 29.59 -11.33
CA TRP A 116 -1.21 28.50 -10.45
C TRP A 116 -2.49 27.82 -10.95
N VAL A 117 -3.47 28.58 -11.44
CA VAL A 117 -4.69 28.03 -12.05
C VAL A 117 -4.35 27.17 -13.27
N ARG A 118 -3.48 27.65 -14.17
CA ARG A 118 -3.06 26.86 -15.35
C ARG A 118 -2.30 25.59 -14.97
N GLU A 119 -1.42 25.67 -13.97
CA GLU A 119 -0.70 24.49 -13.47
C GLU A 119 -1.67 23.49 -12.82
N ALA A 120 -2.69 23.95 -12.09
CA ALA A 120 -3.71 23.09 -11.51
C ALA A 120 -4.61 22.44 -12.57
N GLU A 121 -5.04 23.20 -13.58
CA GLU A 121 -5.80 22.67 -14.73
C GLU A 121 -4.99 21.63 -15.50
N ALA A 122 -3.72 21.91 -15.80
CA ALA A 122 -2.83 20.97 -16.49
C ALA A 122 -2.63 19.67 -15.68
N ARG A 123 -2.51 19.77 -14.35
CA ARG A 123 -2.43 18.59 -13.47
C ARG A 123 -3.72 17.79 -13.49
N TRP A 124 -4.87 18.45 -13.40
CA TRP A 124 -6.17 17.79 -13.47
C TRP A 124 -6.37 17.06 -14.80
N THR A 125 -6.04 17.69 -15.93
CA THR A 125 -6.15 17.05 -17.25
C THR A 125 -5.21 15.85 -17.37
N ALA A 126 -3.98 15.97 -16.88
CA ALA A 126 -3.02 14.85 -16.90
C ALA A 126 -3.49 13.66 -16.02
N GLU A 127 -4.09 13.94 -14.86
CA GLU A 127 -4.67 12.91 -13.99
C GLU A 127 -5.87 12.21 -14.65
N GLU A 128 -6.72 12.97 -15.33
CA GLU A 128 -7.86 12.44 -16.07
C GLU A 128 -7.42 11.53 -17.23
N GLU A 129 -6.43 11.97 -18.02
CA GLU A 129 -5.82 11.17 -19.09
C GLU A 129 -5.18 9.89 -18.55
N ALA A 130 -4.47 9.98 -17.42
CA ALA A 130 -3.89 8.82 -16.76
C ALA A 130 -4.96 7.82 -16.28
N ARG A 131 -6.09 8.33 -15.75
CA ARG A 131 -7.23 7.51 -15.34
C ARG A 131 -7.85 6.78 -16.54
N GLN A 132 -8.10 7.49 -17.64
CA GLN A 132 -8.64 6.90 -18.88
C GLN A 132 -7.68 5.86 -19.47
N ALA A 133 -6.38 6.15 -19.48
CA ALA A 133 -5.36 5.20 -19.93
C ALA A 133 -5.34 3.93 -19.06
N ALA A 134 -5.44 4.07 -17.73
CA ALA A 134 -5.51 2.95 -16.80
C ALA A 134 -6.78 2.10 -17.00
N GLU A 135 -7.93 2.72 -17.23
CA GLU A 135 -9.17 2.01 -17.54
C GLU A 135 -9.08 1.26 -18.88
N ALA A 136 -8.53 1.90 -19.91
CA ALA A 136 -8.29 1.26 -21.19
C ALA A 136 -7.34 0.04 -21.07
N GLN A 137 -6.29 0.15 -20.25
CA GLN A 137 -5.40 -0.98 -19.94
C GLN A 137 -6.13 -2.11 -19.22
N LYS A 138 -6.97 -1.80 -18.22
CA LYS A 138 -7.79 -2.80 -17.51
C LYS A 138 -8.75 -3.51 -18.46
N LEU A 139 -9.37 -2.79 -19.40
CA LEU A 139 -10.26 -3.38 -20.40
C LEU A 139 -9.49 -4.34 -21.32
N LYS A 140 -8.31 -3.94 -21.81
CA LYS A 140 -7.44 -4.81 -22.62
C LYS A 140 -7.03 -6.07 -21.85
N ALA A 141 -6.67 -5.94 -20.58
CA ALA A 141 -6.33 -7.07 -19.72
C ALA A 141 -7.51 -8.04 -19.54
N ARG A 142 -8.74 -7.52 -19.37
CA ARG A 142 -9.96 -8.34 -19.30
C ARG A 142 -10.25 -9.06 -20.62
N GLN A 143 -10.11 -8.37 -21.75
CA GLN A 143 -10.29 -8.97 -23.07
C GLN A 143 -9.28 -10.09 -23.31
N PHE A 144 -8.01 -9.88 -22.93
CA PHE A 144 -6.97 -10.89 -23.02
C PHE A 144 -7.29 -12.11 -22.14
N ALA A 145 -7.66 -11.89 -20.87
CA ALA A 145 -8.05 -12.97 -19.97
C ALA A 145 -9.25 -13.77 -20.50
N ALA A 146 -10.26 -13.08 -21.05
CA ALA A 146 -11.41 -13.73 -21.67
C ALA A 146 -11.01 -14.57 -22.91
N ALA A 147 -10.06 -14.09 -23.72
CA ALA A 147 -9.54 -14.84 -24.85
C ALA A 147 -8.79 -16.10 -24.41
N CYS A 148 -7.94 -16.01 -23.37
CA CYS A 148 -7.27 -17.17 -22.79
C CYS A 148 -8.29 -18.21 -22.26
N GLN A 149 -9.30 -17.76 -21.52
CA GLN A 149 -10.37 -18.64 -21.04
C GLN A 149 -11.13 -19.31 -22.20
N ALA A 150 -11.45 -18.57 -23.26
CA ALA A 150 -12.10 -19.13 -24.43
C ALA A 150 -11.24 -20.20 -25.14
N GLU A 151 -9.92 -19.99 -25.20
CA GLU A 151 -9.00 -20.99 -25.75
C GLU A 151 -8.91 -22.25 -24.88
N GLU A 152 -8.87 -22.09 -23.55
CA GLU A 152 -8.90 -23.22 -22.61
C GLU A 152 -10.19 -24.03 -22.73
N VAL A 153 -11.34 -23.37 -22.86
CA VAL A 153 -12.63 -24.03 -23.09
C VAL A 153 -12.60 -24.81 -24.41
N ARG A 154 -12.11 -24.22 -25.49
CA ARG A 154 -11.95 -24.93 -26.79
C ARG A 154 -11.05 -26.16 -26.65
N LYS A 155 -9.91 -26.05 -25.97
CA LYS A 155 -9.01 -27.20 -25.71
C LYS A 155 -9.73 -28.28 -24.91
N ALA A 156 -10.45 -27.91 -23.84
CA ALA A 156 -11.22 -28.86 -23.03
C ALA A 156 -12.32 -29.56 -23.85
N GLU A 157 -13.02 -28.85 -24.75
CA GLU A 157 -14.01 -29.43 -25.65
C GLU A 157 -13.40 -30.42 -26.64
N THR A 158 -12.23 -30.11 -27.22
CA THR A 158 -11.52 -31.03 -28.11
C THR A 158 -11.09 -32.30 -27.38
N LEU A 159 -10.58 -32.20 -26.15
CA LEU A 159 -10.24 -33.35 -25.31
C LEU A 159 -11.47 -34.19 -24.94
N ARG A 160 -12.60 -33.54 -24.62
CA ARG A 160 -13.87 -34.24 -24.37
C ARG A 160 -14.37 -34.96 -25.63
N ALA A 161 -14.24 -34.35 -26.81
CA ALA A 161 -14.63 -34.97 -28.07
C ALA A 161 -13.74 -36.18 -28.40
N ALA A 162 -12.42 -36.05 -28.24
CA ALA A 162 -11.48 -37.16 -28.40
C ALA A 162 -11.78 -38.30 -27.42
N GLY A 163 -12.00 -38.00 -26.14
CA GLY A 163 -12.37 -38.98 -25.13
C GLY A 163 -13.69 -39.71 -25.41
N LYS A 164 -14.68 -39.02 -26.01
CA LYS A 164 -15.91 -39.66 -26.49
C LYS A 164 -15.64 -40.64 -27.63
N GLN A 165 -14.82 -40.25 -28.61
CA GLN A 165 -14.44 -41.13 -29.73
C GLN A 165 -13.70 -42.37 -29.22
N ASP A 166 -12.74 -42.22 -28.32
CA ASP A 166 -12.00 -43.34 -27.74
C ASP A 166 -12.91 -44.27 -26.94
N ARG A 167 -13.87 -43.71 -26.19
CA ARG A 167 -14.87 -44.52 -25.45
C ARG A 167 -15.76 -45.31 -26.40
N GLU A 168 -16.19 -44.74 -27.52
CA GLU A 168 -16.97 -45.46 -28.54
C GLU A 168 -16.14 -46.55 -29.23
N LYS A 169 -14.90 -46.25 -29.64
CA LYS A 169 -13.97 -47.26 -30.19
C LYS A 169 -13.75 -48.41 -29.20
N ARG A 170 -13.61 -48.11 -27.91
CA ARG A 170 -13.45 -49.14 -26.86
C ARG A 170 -14.72 -49.98 -26.69
N LYS A 171 -15.91 -49.36 -26.74
CA LYS A 171 -17.19 -50.11 -26.72
C LYS A 171 -17.31 -51.01 -27.93
N GLU A 172 -16.94 -50.54 -29.12
CA GLU A 172 -16.94 -51.33 -30.35
C GLU A 172 -15.96 -52.50 -30.26
N ALA A 173 -14.75 -52.28 -29.76
CA ALA A 173 -13.77 -53.33 -29.51
C ALA A 173 -14.29 -54.39 -28.51
N ILE A 174 -14.97 -53.98 -27.42
CA ILE A 174 -15.59 -54.90 -26.45
C ILE A 174 -16.73 -55.71 -27.10
N ARG A 175 -17.56 -55.08 -27.95
CA ARG A 175 -18.63 -55.77 -28.69
C ARG A 175 -18.06 -56.80 -29.66
N GLU A 176 -17.01 -56.43 -30.40
CA GLU A 176 -16.27 -57.31 -31.30
C GLU A 176 -15.64 -58.49 -30.55
N GLU A 177 -14.97 -58.23 -29.42
CA GLU A 177 -14.40 -59.27 -28.56
C GLU A 177 -15.48 -60.20 -28.01
N SER A 178 -16.62 -59.65 -27.57
CA SER A 178 -17.75 -60.45 -27.08
C SER A 178 -18.32 -61.35 -28.19
N ARG A 179 -18.44 -60.84 -29.42
CA ARG A 179 -18.84 -61.64 -30.59
C ARG A 179 -17.87 -62.79 -30.83
N ARG A 180 -16.56 -62.50 -30.83
CA ARG A 180 -15.50 -63.53 -30.98
C ARG A 180 -15.54 -64.57 -29.87
N ARG A 181 -15.77 -64.17 -28.61
CA ARG A 181 -15.93 -65.10 -27.48
C ARG A 181 -17.17 -65.96 -27.63
N GLN A 182 -18.29 -65.41 -28.09
CA GLN A 182 -19.52 -66.16 -28.31
C GLN A 182 -19.35 -67.18 -29.44
N GLU A 183 -18.71 -66.80 -30.54
CA GLU A 183 -18.33 -67.72 -31.63
C GLU A 183 -17.37 -68.82 -31.13
N ALA A 184 -16.34 -68.44 -30.35
CA ALA A 184 -15.41 -69.40 -29.77
C ALA A 184 -16.10 -70.35 -28.77
N TYR A 185 -17.05 -69.84 -27.98
CA TYR A 185 -17.86 -70.64 -27.06
C TYR A 185 -18.76 -71.61 -27.82
N GLN A 186 -19.38 -71.19 -28.94
CA GLN A 186 -20.14 -72.11 -29.80
C GLN A 186 -19.24 -73.20 -30.40
N ARG A 187 -18.04 -72.85 -30.88
CA ARG A 187 -17.05 -73.84 -31.34
C ARG A 187 -16.63 -74.78 -30.20
N GLN A 188 -16.44 -74.25 -28.99
CA GLN A 188 -16.08 -75.04 -27.83
C GLN A 188 -17.23 -75.92 -27.37
N GLN A 189 -18.49 -75.48 -27.46
CA GLN A 189 -19.69 -76.28 -27.19
C GLN A 189 -19.79 -77.43 -28.18
N GLN A 190 -19.56 -77.18 -29.48
CA GLN A 190 -19.47 -78.25 -30.48
C GLN A 190 -18.32 -79.23 -30.17
N ALA A 191 -17.14 -78.73 -29.82
CA ALA A 191 -16.01 -79.54 -29.40
C ALA A 191 -16.24 -80.26 -28.06
N LYS A 192 -17.03 -79.68 -27.15
CA LYS A 192 -17.45 -80.26 -25.88
C LYS A 192 -18.50 -81.34 -26.09
N GLN A 193 -19.44 -81.18 -27.01
CA GLN A 193 -20.37 -82.24 -27.38
C GLN A 193 -19.59 -83.45 -27.94
N GLN A 194 -18.59 -83.20 -28.79
CA GLN A 194 -17.63 -84.25 -29.23
C GLN A 194 -16.80 -84.82 -28.06
N ARG A 195 -16.38 -83.97 -27.12
CA ARG A 195 -15.69 -84.42 -25.91
C ARG A 195 -16.60 -85.16 -24.93
N GLU A 196 -17.86 -84.82 -24.76
CA GLU A 196 -18.81 -85.48 -23.87
C GLU A 196 -19.27 -86.82 -24.44
N GLU A 197 -19.31 -86.96 -25.77
CA GLU A 197 -19.37 -88.26 -26.45
C GLU A 197 -18.18 -89.15 -26.07
N SER A 198 -16.98 -88.57 -25.91
CA SER A 198 -15.78 -89.31 -25.48
C SER A 198 -15.56 -89.38 -23.96
N ASN A 199 -16.18 -88.49 -23.18
CA ASN A 199 -15.91 -88.30 -21.75
C ASN A 199 -17.07 -88.79 -20.85
N LYS A 200 -18.05 -89.51 -21.41
CA LYS A 200 -18.94 -90.46 -20.70
C LYS A 200 -18.17 -91.61 -19.98
N ARG A 201 -16.84 -91.53 -19.84
CA ARG A 201 -15.97 -92.55 -19.23
C ARG A 201 -15.25 -92.17 -17.94
N ARG A 202 -15.30 -90.95 -17.39
CA ARG A 202 -14.54 -90.63 -16.16
C ARG A 202 -15.27 -89.70 -15.16
N ARG A 203 -15.78 -90.33 -14.08
CA ARG A 203 -15.95 -89.94 -12.65
C ARG A 203 -15.58 -88.49 -12.26
N SER A 204 -16.43 -87.71 -11.58
CA SER A 204 -16.81 -87.71 -10.14
C SER A 204 -15.62 -87.62 -9.15
N PHE A 205 -15.51 -86.53 -8.37
CA PHE A 205 -15.02 -86.42 -6.96
C PHE A 205 -14.73 -84.93 -6.66
N GLU A 206 -15.63 -84.19 -6.02
CA GLU A 206 -15.72 -83.89 -4.56
C GLU A 206 -15.07 -82.55 -4.13
N ASP A 207 -15.91 -81.81 -3.40
CA ASP A 207 -15.63 -80.67 -2.52
C ASP A 207 -14.71 -81.06 -1.35
N PHE A 208 -13.94 -80.12 -0.80
CA PHE A 208 -13.71 -80.10 0.66
C PHE A 208 -13.31 -78.72 1.22
N LEU A 209 -13.88 -78.46 2.40
CA LEU A 209 -13.92 -77.28 3.26
C LEU A 209 -12.58 -76.92 3.94
N ALA A 210 -12.44 -75.70 4.50
CA ALA A 210 -12.46 -75.50 5.97
C ALA A 210 -11.94 -74.11 6.43
N ALA A 211 -12.56 -73.63 7.51
CA ALA A 211 -12.42 -72.34 8.16
C ALA A 211 -11.26 -72.28 9.17
N TRP A 212 -10.72 -71.07 9.40
CA TRP A 212 -9.72 -70.75 10.44
C TRP A 212 -10.31 -69.82 11.53
N PRO A 213 -9.96 -70.01 12.81
CA PRO A 213 -10.51 -69.23 13.92
C PRO A 213 -9.75 -67.90 14.17
N PRO A 214 -10.38 -66.84 14.70
CA PRO A 214 -9.72 -65.58 15.02
C PRO A 214 -9.05 -65.60 16.43
N PRO A 215 -7.94 -64.87 16.62
CA PRO A 215 -7.18 -64.80 17.88
C PRO A 215 -7.80 -63.84 18.93
N PRO A 216 -7.37 -63.91 20.21
CA PRO A 216 -8.03 -63.26 21.34
C PRO A 216 -7.78 -61.73 21.43
N VAL A 217 -8.86 -60.96 21.58
CA VAL A 217 -8.94 -59.49 21.41
C VAL A 217 -8.58 -58.67 22.67
N ARG A 218 -8.27 -59.29 23.82
CA ARG A 218 -8.17 -58.56 25.11
C ARG A 218 -6.87 -57.80 25.35
N ALA A 219 -5.71 -58.32 24.94
CA ALA A 219 -4.41 -57.68 25.21
C ALA A 219 -4.15 -56.38 24.43
N MET A 220 -4.93 -56.13 23.37
CA MET A 220 -4.72 -54.99 22.47
C MET A 220 -5.34 -53.70 23.00
N ARG A 221 -6.47 -53.80 23.72
CA ARG A 221 -7.24 -52.64 24.17
C ARG A 221 -6.49 -51.80 25.20
N GLU A 222 -5.76 -52.46 26.10
CA GLU A 222 -4.95 -51.79 27.13
C GLU A 222 -3.77 -51.03 26.52
N LYS A 223 -3.10 -51.60 25.52
CA LYS A 223 -1.99 -50.94 24.81
C LYS A 223 -2.45 -49.77 23.95
N ALA A 224 -3.62 -49.88 23.33
CA ALA A 224 -4.23 -48.77 22.58
C ALA A 224 -4.59 -47.61 23.52
N GLN A 225 -5.11 -47.90 24.71
CA GLN A 225 -5.40 -46.86 25.71
C GLN A 225 -4.13 -46.14 26.18
N HIS A 226 -3.06 -46.89 26.49
CA HIS A 226 -1.78 -46.30 26.87
C HIS A 226 -1.20 -45.37 25.78
N PHE A 227 -1.34 -45.74 24.50
CA PHE A 227 -0.92 -44.88 23.40
C PHE A 227 -1.71 -43.57 23.35
N HIS A 228 -3.02 -43.61 23.59
CA HIS A 228 -3.84 -42.39 23.67
C HIS A 228 -3.49 -41.52 24.85
N ASP A 229 -3.31 -42.12 26.04
CA ASP A 229 -2.95 -41.38 27.25
C ASP A 229 -1.58 -40.72 27.09
N ALA A 230 -0.62 -41.41 26.46
CA ALA A 230 0.69 -40.86 26.11
C ALA A 230 0.60 -39.73 25.09
N CYS A 231 -0.37 -39.77 24.17
CA CYS A 231 -0.61 -38.68 23.22
C CYS A 231 -1.35 -37.48 23.86
N ALA A 232 -2.25 -37.75 24.81
CA ALA A 232 -3.03 -36.73 25.51
C ALA A 232 -2.19 -35.97 26.54
N ALA A 233 -1.17 -36.62 27.14
CA ALA A 233 -0.21 -35.98 28.05
C ALA A 233 0.67 -34.90 27.39
N LEU A 234 0.54 -34.68 26.07
CA LEU A 234 1.33 -33.76 25.26
C LEU A 234 0.68 -32.38 25.08
N GLU A 235 -0.08 -31.90 26.07
CA GLU A 235 -0.71 -30.56 26.00
C GLU A 235 0.32 -29.46 25.71
N ASP A 236 1.52 -29.55 26.30
CA ASP A 236 2.65 -28.70 25.94
C ASP A 236 3.59 -29.37 24.92
N LYS A 237 3.26 -29.18 23.63
CA LYS A 237 4.04 -29.68 22.49
C LYS A 237 5.45 -29.08 22.40
N SER A 238 5.77 -28.01 23.13
CA SER A 238 7.10 -27.40 23.10
C SER A 238 8.17 -28.23 23.82
N GLN A 239 7.75 -29.13 24.72
CA GLN A 239 8.66 -29.99 25.48
C GLN A 239 8.83 -31.40 24.86
N MET A 240 8.14 -31.68 23.76
CA MET A 240 8.13 -33.01 23.17
C MET A 240 9.46 -33.34 22.48
N ARG A 241 10.14 -34.39 22.97
CA ARG A 241 11.39 -34.90 22.40
C ARG A 241 11.22 -36.14 21.52
N SER A 242 10.14 -36.88 21.72
CA SER A 242 9.82 -38.09 20.96
C SER A 242 8.31 -38.22 20.79
N PHE A 243 7.88 -38.74 19.65
CA PHE A 243 6.47 -39.07 19.43
C PHE A 243 6.18 -40.44 20.08
N PRO A 244 5.06 -40.63 20.80
CA PRO A 244 4.71 -41.92 21.39
C PRO A 244 4.67 -43.03 20.33
N GLU A 245 5.27 -44.18 20.59
CA GLU A 245 5.22 -45.30 19.64
C GLU A 245 3.88 -46.04 19.76
N PRO A 246 3.15 -46.27 18.64
CA PRO A 246 1.93 -47.06 18.68
C PRO A 246 2.25 -48.53 18.98
N PRO A 247 1.33 -49.27 19.62
CA PRO A 247 1.54 -50.68 19.92
C PRO A 247 1.88 -51.48 18.65
N TYR A 248 3.02 -52.16 18.72
CA TYR A 248 3.51 -52.98 17.64
C TYR A 248 2.88 -54.39 17.69
N GLU A 249 2.21 -54.76 16.61
CA GLU A 249 1.82 -56.14 16.31
C GLU A 249 2.32 -56.53 14.91
N PRO A 250 2.87 -57.73 14.71
CA PRO A 250 3.28 -58.19 13.39
C PRO A 250 2.07 -58.23 12.45
N CYS A 251 2.16 -57.52 11.32
CA CYS A 251 1.10 -57.46 10.32
C CYS A 251 1.48 -58.30 9.10
N LEU A 252 0.74 -59.37 8.83
CA LEU A 252 1.01 -60.28 7.71
C LEU A 252 0.56 -59.74 6.34
N LYS A 253 0.01 -58.52 6.26
CA LYS A 253 -0.40 -57.92 4.99
C LYS A 253 0.86 -57.57 4.16
N PRO A 254 1.00 -58.05 2.91
CA PRO A 254 2.21 -57.82 2.11
C PRO A 254 2.62 -56.34 2.00
N GLY A 255 1.65 -55.44 1.83
CA GLY A 255 1.91 -53.99 1.76
C GLY A 255 2.38 -53.37 3.09
N CYS A 256 2.04 -53.96 4.23
CA CYS A 256 2.50 -53.50 5.54
C CYS A 256 3.96 -53.92 5.76
N LEU A 257 4.31 -55.18 5.46
CA LEU A 257 5.68 -55.70 5.58
C LEU A 257 6.68 -54.92 4.71
N ALA A 258 6.27 -54.54 3.50
CA ALA A 258 7.11 -53.78 2.58
C ALA A 258 7.40 -52.34 3.05
N THR A 259 6.48 -51.72 3.81
CA THR A 259 6.57 -50.31 4.20
C THR A 259 7.04 -50.10 5.64
N GLU A 260 7.04 -51.14 6.47
CA GLU A 260 7.32 -51.04 7.90
C GLU A 260 8.64 -50.34 8.24
N LYS A 261 9.72 -50.65 7.50
CA LYS A 261 11.06 -50.12 7.76
C LYS A 261 11.26 -48.66 7.33
N THR A 262 10.39 -48.12 6.47
CA THR A 262 10.55 -46.77 5.90
C THR A 262 9.66 -45.72 6.56
N ARG A 263 8.76 -46.15 7.45
CA ARG A 263 7.79 -45.27 8.13
C ARG A 263 8.36 -44.63 9.39
N ALA A 264 7.89 -43.43 9.69
CA ALA A 264 8.34 -42.67 10.86
C ALA A 264 8.00 -43.38 12.19
N LEU A 265 6.81 -43.98 12.28
CA LEU A 265 6.33 -44.65 13.50
C LEU A 265 6.74 -46.12 13.64
N LYS A 266 7.49 -46.68 12.67
CA LYS A 266 7.83 -48.12 12.58
C LYS A 266 6.62 -49.05 12.77
N ALA A 267 5.42 -48.56 12.52
CA ALA A 267 4.16 -49.29 12.65
C ALA A 267 3.40 -49.22 11.34
N CYS A 268 2.69 -50.30 11.01
CA CYS A 268 1.88 -50.32 9.79
C CYS A 268 0.55 -49.58 9.97
N ARG A 269 -0.12 -49.25 8.85
CA ARG A 269 -1.38 -48.48 8.85
C ARG A 269 -2.44 -49.19 9.68
N CYS A 270 -2.53 -50.51 9.56
CA CYS A 270 -3.49 -51.32 10.30
C CYS A 270 -3.26 -51.27 11.81
N ASN A 271 -2.03 -51.18 12.31
CA ASN A 271 -1.77 -51.08 13.75
C ASN A 271 -2.22 -49.73 14.29
N ILE A 272 -1.98 -48.65 13.55
CA ILE A 272 -2.49 -47.32 13.88
C ILE A 272 -4.02 -47.33 13.87
N GLU A 273 -4.66 -47.87 12.82
CA GLU A 273 -6.13 -47.98 12.73
C GLU A 273 -6.73 -48.71 13.93
N LYS A 274 -6.12 -49.84 14.34
CA LYS A 274 -6.56 -50.62 15.50
C LYS A 274 -6.49 -49.81 16.81
N CYS A 275 -5.59 -48.84 16.93
CA CYS A 275 -5.54 -47.96 18.12
C CYS A 275 -6.78 -47.07 18.22
N PHE A 276 -7.36 -46.64 17.09
CA PHE A 276 -8.54 -45.77 17.05
C PHE A 276 -9.85 -46.55 16.84
N LEU A 277 -9.78 -47.88 16.68
CA LEU A 277 -10.93 -48.72 16.42
C LEU A 277 -11.89 -48.75 17.62
N GLY A 278 -13.18 -48.55 17.36
CA GLY A 278 -14.21 -48.53 18.40
C GLY A 278 -14.40 -47.18 19.10
N ARG A 279 -13.62 -46.14 18.73
CA ARG A 279 -13.86 -44.77 19.18
C ARG A 279 -15.05 -44.15 18.42
N PRO A 280 -15.96 -43.40 19.09
CA PRO A 280 -17.03 -42.68 18.42
C PRO A 280 -16.52 -41.71 17.34
N LYS A 281 -17.32 -41.46 16.30
CA LYS A 281 -16.98 -40.49 15.24
C LYS A 281 -16.68 -39.08 15.79
N ALA A 282 -17.33 -38.68 16.87
CA ALA A 282 -17.08 -37.42 17.55
C ALA A 282 -15.65 -37.32 18.10
N THR A 283 -15.09 -38.40 18.65
CA THR A 283 -13.71 -38.44 19.15
C THR A 283 -12.68 -38.55 18.03
N LEU A 284 -13.00 -39.19 16.91
CA LEU A 284 -12.11 -39.19 15.74
C LEU A 284 -11.92 -37.77 15.16
N LYS A 285 -12.96 -36.92 15.26
CA LYS A 285 -12.86 -35.51 14.87
C LYS A 285 -11.87 -34.74 15.74
N THR A 286 -11.84 -34.98 17.06
CA THR A 286 -10.89 -34.34 17.97
C THR A 286 -9.47 -34.86 17.75
N ASP A 287 -9.31 -36.19 17.66
CA ASP A 287 -8.03 -36.83 17.38
C ASP A 287 -7.41 -36.27 16.08
N ARG A 288 -8.20 -36.09 15.03
CA ARG A 288 -7.74 -35.48 13.77
C ARG A 288 -7.16 -34.09 13.97
N VAL A 289 -7.80 -33.26 14.79
CA VAL A 289 -7.32 -31.89 15.05
C VAL A 289 -6.05 -31.92 15.90
N ASP A 290 -5.95 -32.87 16.83
CA ASP A 290 -4.81 -32.98 17.75
C ASP A 290 -3.55 -33.53 17.07
N PHE A 291 -3.72 -34.41 16.09
CA PHE A 291 -2.63 -34.95 15.26
C PHE A 291 -2.33 -34.14 14.00
N HIS A 292 -2.95 -32.97 13.79
CA HIS A 292 -2.61 -32.13 12.63
C HIS A 292 -1.13 -31.68 12.69
N PRO A 293 -0.34 -31.84 11.60
CA PRO A 293 1.10 -31.54 11.61
C PRO A 293 1.41 -30.10 12.05
N ASP A 294 0.57 -29.12 11.69
CA ASP A 294 0.75 -27.72 12.08
C ASP A 294 0.74 -27.50 13.60
N LYS A 295 0.04 -28.34 14.38
CA LYS A 295 0.07 -28.22 15.85
C LYS A 295 1.45 -28.57 16.43
N PHE A 296 2.32 -29.24 15.67
CA PHE A 296 3.68 -29.60 16.08
C PHE A 296 4.73 -28.59 15.61
N SER A 297 4.32 -27.41 15.13
CA SER A 297 5.24 -26.31 14.76
C SER A 297 6.08 -25.77 15.94
N LYS A 298 5.57 -25.89 17.17
CA LYS A 298 6.24 -25.44 18.40
C LYS A 298 7.26 -26.44 18.98
N VAL A 299 7.38 -27.63 18.38
CA VAL A 299 8.33 -28.68 18.80
C VAL A 299 9.78 -28.20 18.54
N PRO A 300 10.76 -28.59 19.38
CA PRO A 300 12.17 -28.27 19.18
C PRO A 300 12.66 -28.65 17.77
N GLU A 301 13.44 -27.77 17.16
CA GLU A 301 13.82 -27.87 15.74
C GLU A 301 14.58 -29.16 15.39
N ASP A 302 15.37 -29.68 16.34
CA ASP A 302 16.15 -30.92 16.22
C ASP A 302 15.31 -32.18 16.02
N VAL A 303 14.07 -32.20 16.51
CA VAL A 303 13.17 -33.37 16.44
C VAL A 303 11.87 -33.09 15.68
N ARG A 304 11.66 -31.83 15.26
CA ARG A 304 10.41 -31.36 14.66
C ARG A 304 10.01 -32.13 13.41
N GLU A 305 10.94 -32.34 12.47
CA GLU A 305 10.65 -33.00 11.20
C GLU A 305 10.17 -34.44 11.41
N HIS A 306 10.90 -35.22 12.22
CA HIS A 306 10.54 -36.60 12.53
C HIS A 306 9.16 -36.69 13.22
N ILE A 307 8.92 -35.80 14.17
CA ILE A 307 7.63 -35.71 14.89
C ILE A 307 6.48 -35.32 13.95
N GLN A 308 6.69 -34.35 13.04
CA GLN A 308 5.67 -33.95 12.07
C GLN A 308 5.36 -35.07 11.09
N LEU A 309 6.36 -35.85 10.66
CA LEU A 309 6.15 -37.04 9.82
C LEU A 309 5.36 -38.11 10.56
N ALA A 310 5.71 -38.41 11.82
CA ALA A 310 4.96 -39.33 12.67
C ALA A 310 3.50 -38.88 12.88
N ALA A 311 3.28 -37.61 13.21
CA ALA A 311 1.95 -37.03 13.36
C ALA A 311 1.14 -37.08 12.06
N LYS A 312 1.76 -36.78 10.92
CA LYS A 312 1.13 -36.86 9.60
C LYS A 312 0.65 -38.28 9.28
N GLU A 313 1.43 -39.30 9.65
CA GLU A 313 1.03 -40.69 9.48
C GLU A 313 -0.22 -41.04 10.32
N VAL A 314 -0.28 -40.62 11.59
CA VAL A 314 -1.48 -40.80 12.42
C VAL A 314 -2.66 -40.02 11.85
N PHE A 315 -2.44 -38.76 11.47
CA PHE A 315 -3.46 -37.89 10.90
C PHE A 315 -4.12 -38.48 9.66
N SER A 316 -3.34 -38.99 8.69
CA SER A 316 -3.87 -39.62 7.48
C SER A 316 -4.73 -40.84 7.81
N VAL A 317 -4.33 -41.66 8.78
CA VAL A 317 -5.10 -42.83 9.20
C VAL A 317 -6.41 -42.42 9.88
N VAL A 318 -6.35 -41.49 10.85
CA VAL A 318 -7.54 -40.99 11.55
C VAL A 318 -8.50 -40.28 10.60
N GLN A 319 -7.98 -39.53 9.63
CA GLN A 319 -8.78 -38.87 8.59
C GLN A 319 -9.51 -39.89 7.71
N ASP A 320 -8.82 -40.95 7.25
CA ASP A 320 -9.45 -42.02 6.48
C ASP A 320 -10.52 -42.75 7.31
N MET A 321 -10.26 -43.00 8.60
CA MET A 321 -11.26 -43.59 9.50
C MET A 321 -12.46 -42.66 9.71
N TYR A 322 -12.24 -41.34 9.87
CA TYR A 322 -13.32 -40.37 10.06
C TYR A 322 -14.22 -40.20 8.82
N ILE A 323 -13.64 -40.28 7.62
CA ILE A 323 -14.40 -40.25 6.36
C ILE A 323 -15.27 -41.50 6.23
N ASN A 324 -14.77 -42.66 6.65
CA ASN A 324 -15.42 -43.96 6.48
C ASN A 324 -16.29 -44.41 7.67
N ALA A 325 -16.24 -43.71 8.82
CA ALA A 325 -17.07 -43.95 10.01
C ALA A 325 -18.42 -43.22 9.94
#